data_AF-A0A7S3LC70-F1
#
_entry.id   AF-A0A7S3LC70-F1
#
_cell.length_a   1.000
_cell.length_b   1.000
_cell.length_c   1.000
_cell.angle_alpha   90.00
_cell.angle_beta   90.00
_cell.angle_gamma   90.00
#
_symmetry.space_group_name_H-M   'P 1'
#
loop_
_entity.id
_entity.type
_entity.pdbx_description
1 polymer ?
#
loop_
_entity_poly.entity_id
_entity_poly.type
_entity_poly.pdbx_seq_one_letter_code
_entity_poly.pdbx_strand_id
1 'polypeptide(L)'
;CHITLLEAQAPASAASGKGGGFMARSWGDGSPTQTLHHLAFDMYGELAESLQCKSYRKLPVLSVSPGYDGLKDAAKKKDLQQILPSWLDGKVGRISALGYGLDTAQITPAEFVRAMLDATVNRVEVVLGTCVGIESDQGSQRGYRKVTAVQYMPKDGSTNGETPAIL
;
A
#
# COMPACT_ATOMS: atom_id res chain seq x y z
N CYS A 1 -15.21 -20.73 1.74
CA CYS A 1 -15.45 -19.42 2.36
C CYS A 1 -15.63 -18.44 1.22
N HIS A 2 -16.79 -17.80 1.12
CA HIS A 2 -17.11 -16.77 0.13
C HIS A 2 -17.00 -15.42 0.84
N ILE A 3 -16.23 -14.49 0.28
CA ILE A 3 -15.98 -13.16 0.85
C ILE A 3 -16.53 -12.12 -0.12
N THR A 4 -17.31 -11.16 0.36
CA THR A 4 -17.79 -10.04 -0.45
C THR A 4 -17.07 -8.76 -0.03
N LEU A 5 -16.50 -8.05 -1.00
CA LEU A 5 -15.93 -6.72 -0.84
C LEU A 5 -16.86 -5.68 -1.44
N LEU A 6 -17.41 -4.80 -0.61
CA LEU A 6 -18.21 -3.66 -1.04
C LEU A 6 -17.30 -2.46 -1.30
N GLU A 7 -17.27 -1.96 -2.53
CA GLU A 7 -16.42 -0.85 -2.97
C GLU A 7 -17.27 0.24 -3.64
N ALA A 8 -17.18 1.48 -3.15
CA ALA A 8 -18.05 2.56 -3.62
C ALA A 8 -17.78 3.00 -5.06
N GLN A 9 -16.53 2.89 -5.53
CA GLN A 9 -16.12 3.39 -6.85
C GLN A 9 -15.47 2.32 -7.72
N ALA A 10 -14.26 1.92 -7.37
CA ALA A 10 -13.49 0.92 -8.08
C ALA A 10 -12.28 0.52 -7.21
N PRO A 11 -11.83 -0.74 -7.27
CA PRO A 11 -10.61 -1.15 -6.61
C PRO A 11 -9.44 -0.22 -6.95
N ALA A 12 -8.71 0.17 -5.90
CA ALA A 12 -7.57 1.10 -5.99
C ALA A 12 -7.92 2.51 -6.51
N SER A 13 -9.17 2.99 -6.43
CA SER A 13 -9.56 4.34 -6.88
C SER A 13 -9.08 5.49 -5.97
N ALA A 14 -8.73 5.18 -4.72
CA ALA A 14 -8.33 6.13 -3.69
C ALA A 14 -6.83 6.01 -3.33
N ALA A 15 -6.49 6.22 -2.04
CA ALA A 15 -5.10 6.20 -1.56
C ALA A 15 -4.36 4.90 -1.94
N SER A 16 -5.05 3.76 -1.87
CA SER A 16 -4.47 2.44 -2.18
C SER A 16 -4.04 2.24 -3.63
N GLY A 17 -4.46 3.11 -4.57
CA GLY A 17 -3.93 3.11 -5.94
C GLY A 17 -3.08 4.32 -6.29
N LYS A 18 -3.23 5.42 -5.55
CA LYS A 18 -2.55 6.71 -5.81
C LYS A 18 -1.30 6.93 -4.95
N GLY A 19 -1.02 6.05 -4.00
CA GLY A 19 0.18 6.13 -3.18
C GLY A 19 1.46 5.99 -3.99
N GLY A 20 2.56 6.58 -3.49
CA GLY A 20 3.89 6.43 -4.11
C GLY A 20 4.48 5.03 -4.01
N GLY A 21 3.88 4.17 -3.18
CA GLY A 21 4.20 2.74 -3.09
C GLY A 21 5.59 2.43 -2.53
N PHE A 22 6.18 3.38 -1.81
CA PHE A 22 7.47 3.23 -1.15
C PHE A 22 7.32 2.47 0.17
N MET A 23 8.25 1.57 0.44
CA MET A 23 8.27 0.73 1.63
C MET A 23 9.69 0.64 2.19
N ALA A 24 9.81 0.68 3.52
CA ALA A 24 11.06 0.53 4.22
C ALA A 24 10.90 -0.46 5.37
N ARG A 25 11.70 -1.52 5.35
CA ARG A 25 11.72 -2.60 6.34
C ARG A 25 12.22 -2.09 7.69
N SER A 26 13.28 -1.30 7.69
CA SER A 26 14.06 -0.92 8.88
C SER A 26 13.63 0.40 9.54
N TRP A 27 12.79 1.21 8.88
CA TRP A 27 12.44 2.55 9.40
C TRP A 27 11.53 2.52 10.62
N GLY A 28 10.91 1.38 10.91
CA GLY A 28 10.15 1.14 12.14
C GLY A 28 10.98 0.50 13.27
N ASP A 29 12.28 0.26 13.07
CA ASP A 29 13.11 -0.44 14.05
C ASP A 29 13.21 0.34 15.37
N GLY A 30 13.13 -0.38 16.48
CA GLY A 30 13.07 0.17 17.83
C GLY A 30 11.70 0.75 18.22
N SER A 31 10.71 0.72 17.32
CA SER A 31 9.35 1.19 17.61
C SER A 31 8.37 0.04 17.91
N PRO A 32 7.19 0.32 18.50
CA PRO A 32 6.14 -0.69 18.69
C PRO A 32 5.64 -1.36 17.39
N THR A 33 5.88 -0.75 16.22
CA THR A 33 5.46 -1.28 14.92
C THR A 33 6.58 -2.00 14.17
N GLN A 34 7.75 -2.21 14.77
CA GLN A 34 8.89 -2.88 14.12
C GLN A 34 8.49 -4.20 13.45
N THR A 35 7.81 -5.08 14.18
CA THR A 35 7.37 -6.38 13.66
C THR A 35 6.44 -6.23 12.46
N LEU A 36 5.57 -5.22 12.47
CA LEU A 36 4.66 -4.94 11.35
C LEU A 36 5.43 -4.45 10.11
N HIS A 37 6.44 -3.59 10.30
CA HIS A 37 7.29 -3.13 9.20
C HIS A 37 8.06 -4.28 8.54
N HIS A 38 8.63 -5.18 9.34
CA HIS A 38 9.37 -6.34 8.83
C HIS A 38 8.44 -7.29 8.08
N LEU A 39 7.33 -7.69 8.72
CA LEU A 39 6.35 -8.59 8.12
C LEU A 39 5.77 -8.04 6.82
N ALA A 40 5.32 -6.78 6.82
CA ALA A 40 4.72 -6.18 5.64
C ALA A 40 5.72 -6.10 4.48
N PHE A 41 6.95 -5.64 4.74
CA PHE A 41 7.97 -5.53 3.70
C PHE A 41 8.31 -6.88 3.05
N ASP A 42 8.50 -7.92 3.87
CA ASP A 42 8.84 -9.26 3.38
C ASP A 42 7.65 -9.84 2.58
N MET A 43 6.42 -9.70 3.09
CA MET A 43 5.18 -10.11 2.42
C MET A 43 5.01 -9.44 1.05
N TYR A 44 5.31 -8.14 0.89
CA TYR A 44 5.20 -7.46 -0.41
C TYR A 44 6.12 -8.07 -1.47
N GLY A 45 7.33 -8.51 -1.09
CA GLY A 45 8.25 -9.18 -2.03
C GLY A 45 7.70 -10.53 -2.49
N GLU A 46 7.25 -11.36 -1.55
CA GLU A 46 6.69 -12.68 -1.83
C GLU A 46 5.40 -12.61 -2.67
N LEU A 47 4.50 -11.68 -2.31
CA LEU A 47 3.26 -11.46 -3.05
C LEU A 47 3.53 -10.84 -4.41
N ALA A 48 4.47 -9.91 -4.55
CA ALA A 48 4.78 -9.33 -5.86
C ALA A 48 5.31 -10.38 -6.84
N GLU A 49 6.14 -11.32 -6.36
CA GLU A 49 6.63 -12.44 -7.17
C GLU A 49 5.49 -13.38 -7.57
N SER A 50 4.69 -13.84 -6.60
CA SER A 50 3.59 -14.78 -6.88
C SER A 50 2.48 -14.18 -7.74
N LEU A 51 2.17 -12.90 -7.56
CA LEU A 51 1.18 -12.14 -8.33
C LEU A 51 1.76 -11.57 -9.63
N GLN A 52 3.05 -11.82 -9.93
CA GLN A 52 3.74 -11.35 -11.13
C GLN A 52 3.67 -9.82 -11.33
N CYS A 53 3.73 -9.06 -10.23
CA CYS A 53 3.74 -7.60 -10.24
C CYS A 53 5.05 -7.09 -10.85
N LYS A 54 4.97 -6.38 -11.98
CA LYS A 54 6.12 -5.91 -12.76
C LYS A 54 6.79 -4.68 -12.17
N SER A 55 6.04 -3.87 -11.42
CA SER A 55 6.58 -2.63 -10.83
C SER A 55 7.40 -2.84 -9.56
N TYR A 56 7.32 -4.01 -8.92
CA TYR A 56 8.06 -4.26 -7.68
C TYR A 56 9.56 -4.22 -7.95
N ARG A 57 10.26 -3.39 -7.18
CA ARG A 57 11.72 -3.31 -7.21
C ARG A 57 12.25 -2.93 -5.84
N LYS A 58 13.38 -3.52 -5.47
CA LYS A 58 14.20 -2.97 -4.40
C LYS A 58 15.05 -1.82 -4.96
N LEU A 59 15.28 -0.79 -4.16
CA LEU A 59 15.99 0.41 -4.60
C LEU A 59 16.67 1.12 -3.42
N PRO A 60 17.88 1.70 -3.63
CA PRO A 60 18.49 2.56 -2.63
C PRO A 60 17.69 3.87 -2.48
N VAL A 61 17.82 4.49 -1.31
CA VAL A 61 17.11 5.73 -0.95
C VAL A 61 18.10 6.72 -0.39
N LEU A 62 18.09 7.93 -0.94
CA LEU A 62 18.94 9.03 -0.50
C LEU A 62 18.10 10.16 0.08
N SER A 63 18.55 10.73 1.20
CA SER A 63 18.16 12.05 1.66
C SER A 63 19.18 13.05 1.15
N VAL A 64 18.71 14.12 0.50
CA VAL A 64 19.54 15.13 -0.14
C VAL A 64 19.06 16.51 0.30
N SER A 65 19.99 17.36 0.76
CA SER A 65 19.71 18.76 1.08
C SER A 65 20.35 19.72 0.05
N PRO A 66 19.79 20.92 -0.17
CA PRO A 66 20.50 21.96 -0.90
C PRO A 66 21.78 22.37 -0.15
N GLY A 67 22.82 22.80 -0.88
CA GLY A 67 24.08 23.24 -0.29
C GLY A 67 25.26 23.20 -1.24
N TYR A 68 26.46 23.00 -0.71
CA TYR A 68 27.70 22.94 -1.50
C TYR A 68 28.52 21.73 -1.10
N ASP A 69 29.35 21.25 -2.03
CA ASP A 69 30.36 20.19 -1.86
C ASP A 69 29.84 18.79 -1.45
N GLY A 70 28.53 18.62 -1.31
CA GLY A 70 27.86 17.37 -0.96
C GLY A 70 28.21 16.17 -1.82
N LEU A 71 28.21 16.37 -3.14
CA LEU A 71 28.56 15.33 -4.11
C LEU A 71 30.03 14.90 -3.98
N LYS A 72 30.94 15.85 -3.76
CA LYS A 72 32.36 15.55 -3.56
C LYS A 72 32.57 14.73 -2.29
N ASP A 73 31.85 15.05 -1.23
CA ASP A 73 31.96 14.34 0.04
C ASP A 73 31.30 12.96 0.00
N ALA A 74 30.17 12.82 -0.68
CA ALA A 74 29.54 11.53 -0.90
C ALA A 74 30.40 10.61 -1.79
N ALA A 75 31.07 11.15 -2.81
CA ALA A 75 31.95 10.39 -3.70
C ALA A 75 33.19 9.81 -2.99
N LYS A 76 33.63 10.40 -1.86
CA LYS A 76 34.72 9.86 -1.03
C LYS A 76 34.28 8.64 -0.20
N LYS A 77 32.98 8.44 -0.01
CA LYS A 77 32.41 7.33 0.79
C LYS A 77 32.01 6.20 -0.16
N LYS A 78 32.76 5.10 -0.13
CA LYS A 78 32.58 3.93 -1.03
C LYS A 78 31.12 3.46 -1.10
N ASP A 79 30.43 3.45 0.02
CA ASP A 79 29.08 2.89 0.13
C ASP A 79 28.05 3.84 -0.52
N LEU A 80 28.18 5.15 -0.30
CA LEU A 80 27.33 6.14 -0.96
C LEU A 80 27.63 6.24 -2.45
N GLN A 81 28.90 6.18 -2.83
CA GLN A 81 29.33 6.25 -4.22
C GLN A 81 28.62 5.21 -5.11
N GLN A 82 28.37 4.01 -4.58
CA GLN A 82 27.70 2.93 -5.32
C GLN A 82 26.21 3.20 -5.61
N ILE A 83 25.57 4.07 -4.83
CA ILE A 83 24.14 4.35 -4.94
C ILE A 83 23.83 5.78 -5.38
N LEU A 84 24.86 6.59 -5.66
CA LEU A 84 24.69 7.94 -6.18
C LEU A 84 24.17 7.88 -7.63
N PRO A 85 23.05 8.55 -7.94
CA PRO A 85 22.57 8.63 -9.31
C PRO A 85 23.46 9.56 -10.14
N SER A 86 23.73 9.17 -11.39
CA SER A 86 24.57 9.95 -12.32
C SER A 86 23.96 11.29 -12.73
N TRP A 87 22.64 11.45 -12.59
CA TRP A 87 21.92 12.68 -12.89
C TRP A 87 21.91 13.70 -11.74
N LEU A 88 22.36 13.33 -10.53
CA LEU A 88 22.38 14.24 -9.39
C LEU A 88 23.58 15.19 -9.49
N ASP A 89 23.31 16.46 -9.74
CA ASP A 89 24.31 17.49 -9.99
C ASP A 89 23.98 18.83 -9.29
N GLY A 90 24.80 19.85 -9.52
CA GLY A 90 24.56 21.21 -9.04
C GLY A 90 24.92 21.46 -7.56
N LYS A 91 24.21 22.41 -6.96
CA LYS A 91 24.44 22.87 -5.57
C LYS A 91 23.78 21.93 -4.55
N VAL A 92 24.44 20.79 -4.35
CA VAL A 92 24.02 19.75 -3.41
C VAL A 92 24.82 19.85 -2.12
N GLY A 93 24.10 19.84 -0.99
CA GLY A 93 24.63 19.79 0.36
C GLY A 93 24.67 18.36 0.89
N ARG A 94 24.20 18.14 2.12
CA ARG A 94 24.32 16.83 2.76
C ARG A 94 23.59 15.75 1.96
N ILE A 95 24.29 14.67 1.66
CA ILE A 95 23.74 13.42 1.11
C ILE A 95 23.91 12.32 2.16
N SER A 96 22.84 11.61 2.47
CA SER A 96 22.88 10.43 3.35
C SER A 96 21.97 9.33 2.82
N ALA A 97 22.42 8.09 2.89
CA ALA A 97 21.57 6.93 2.62
C ALA A 97 20.52 6.78 3.72
N LEU A 98 19.28 6.59 3.31
CA LEU A 98 18.18 6.11 4.16
C LEU A 98 17.91 4.60 3.95
N GLY A 99 18.54 4.00 2.93
CA GLY A 99 18.50 2.58 2.62
C GLY A 99 19.42 2.29 1.44
N TYR A 100 20.06 1.13 1.44
CA TYR A 100 21.00 0.70 0.37
C TYR A 100 20.35 -0.21 -0.67
N GLY A 101 19.03 -0.40 -0.62
CA GLY A 101 18.28 -1.19 -1.59
C GLY A 101 18.13 -2.67 -1.27
N LEU A 102 18.45 -3.10 -0.04
CA LEU A 102 18.07 -4.44 0.43
C LEU A 102 16.78 -4.42 1.27
N ASP A 103 16.58 -3.34 2.01
CA ASP A 103 15.55 -3.10 3.02
C ASP A 103 14.55 -2.00 2.61
N THR A 104 14.64 -1.55 1.37
CA THR A 104 13.84 -0.48 0.79
C THR A 104 13.36 -0.90 -0.59
N ALA A 105 12.08 -0.68 -0.86
CA ALA A 105 11.40 -1.18 -2.04
C ALA A 105 10.31 -0.22 -2.51
N GLN A 106 9.89 -0.39 -3.76
CA GLN A 106 8.76 0.32 -4.34
C GLN A 106 7.93 -0.64 -5.17
N ILE A 107 6.62 -0.46 -5.15
CA ILE A 107 5.65 -1.13 -6.03
C ILE A 107 4.59 -0.12 -6.47
N THR A 108 3.99 -0.28 -7.63
CA THR A 108 2.83 0.53 -8.05
C THR A 108 1.58 0.00 -7.32
N PRO A 109 0.98 0.76 -6.38
CA PRO A 109 -0.07 0.22 -5.52
C PRO A 109 -1.32 -0.24 -6.29
N ALA A 110 -1.69 0.48 -7.34
CA ALA A 110 -2.84 0.12 -8.18
C ALA A 110 -2.63 -1.19 -8.97
N GLU A 111 -1.40 -1.54 -9.33
CA GLU A 111 -1.08 -2.84 -9.94
C GLU A 111 -1.27 -3.95 -8.89
N PHE A 112 -0.66 -3.78 -7.72
CA PHE A 112 -0.69 -4.77 -6.65
C PHE A 112 -2.11 -5.09 -6.18
N VAL A 113 -2.95 -4.07 -5.94
CA VAL A 113 -4.34 -4.27 -5.50
C VAL A 113 -5.15 -5.05 -6.55
N ARG A 114 -4.98 -4.72 -7.84
CA ARG A 114 -5.70 -5.43 -8.90
C ARG A 114 -5.23 -6.87 -9.02
N ALA A 115 -3.91 -7.11 -8.97
CA ALA A 115 -3.36 -8.45 -9.03
C ALA A 115 -3.84 -9.34 -7.86
N MET A 116 -3.96 -8.78 -6.64
CA MET A 116 -4.55 -9.51 -5.51
C MET A 116 -6.01 -9.91 -5.75
N LEU A 117 -6.83 -9.01 -6.32
CA LEU A 117 -8.23 -9.32 -6.62
C LEU A 117 -8.34 -10.36 -7.74
N ASP A 118 -7.55 -10.22 -8.80
CA ASP A 118 -7.50 -11.17 -9.91
C ASP A 118 -7.09 -12.57 -9.43
N ALA A 119 -6.14 -12.66 -8.51
CA ALA A 119 -5.72 -13.93 -7.91
C ALA A 119 -6.77 -14.56 -6.97
N THR A 120 -7.81 -13.81 -6.58
CA THR A 120 -8.81 -14.25 -5.59
C THR A 120 -10.24 -14.32 -6.12
N VAL A 121 -10.45 -14.18 -7.43
CA VAL A 121 -11.78 -14.19 -8.09
C VAL A 121 -12.67 -15.39 -7.74
N ASN A 122 -12.08 -16.55 -7.43
CA ASN A 122 -12.83 -17.76 -7.06
C ASN A 122 -13.30 -17.78 -5.59
N ARG A 123 -12.96 -16.75 -4.81
CA ARG A 123 -13.22 -16.67 -3.35
C ARG A 123 -13.75 -15.31 -2.92
N VAL A 124 -13.43 -14.27 -3.68
CA VAL A 124 -13.76 -12.87 -3.38
C VAL A 124 -14.62 -12.31 -4.50
N GLU A 125 -15.81 -11.84 -4.14
CA GLU A 125 -16.69 -11.08 -5.03
C GLU A 125 -16.57 -9.58 -4.71
N VAL A 126 -16.41 -8.74 -5.74
CA VAL A 126 -16.42 -7.29 -5.58
C VAL A 126 -17.78 -6.74 -6.02
N VAL A 127 -18.50 -6.15 -5.07
CA VAL A 127 -19.79 -5.48 -5.30
C VAL A 127 -19.57 -3.98 -5.32
N LEU A 128 -20.00 -3.31 -6.40
CA LEU A 128 -19.85 -1.87 -6.52
C LEU A 128 -21.06 -1.13 -5.94
N GLY A 129 -20.84 -0.37 -4.87
CA GLY A 129 -21.85 0.45 -4.25
C GLY A 129 -21.41 1.08 -2.92
N THR A 130 -22.14 2.11 -2.50
CA THR A 130 -21.82 2.87 -1.29
C THR A 130 -22.56 2.27 -0.10
N CYS A 131 -21.83 1.82 0.93
CA CYS A 131 -22.44 1.41 2.19
C CYS A 131 -23.20 2.57 2.82
N VAL A 132 -24.47 2.34 3.18
CA VAL A 132 -25.34 3.33 3.83
C VAL A 132 -25.85 2.88 5.20
N GLY A 133 -25.64 1.61 5.56
CA GLY A 133 -26.06 1.08 6.86
C GLY A 133 -25.52 -0.32 7.14
N ILE A 134 -25.53 -0.69 8.42
CA ILE A 134 -25.25 -2.04 8.88
C ILE A 134 -26.33 -2.47 9.86
N GLU A 135 -26.73 -3.73 9.79
CA GLU A 135 -27.58 -4.36 10.78
C GLU A 135 -26.73 -5.31 11.63
N SER A 136 -27.04 -5.36 12.92
CA SER A 136 -26.40 -6.26 13.85
C SER A 136 -27.42 -6.98 14.70
N ASP A 137 -27.06 -8.16 15.21
CA ASP A 137 -27.85 -8.82 16.23
C ASP A 137 -28.04 -7.92 17.48
N GLN A 138 -29.12 -8.17 18.23
CA GLN A 138 -29.37 -7.50 19.51
C GLN A 138 -28.47 -8.13 20.59
N GLY A 139 -27.16 -7.87 20.52
CA GLY A 139 -26.21 -8.29 21.54
C GLY A 139 -26.45 -7.61 22.90
N SER A 140 -26.20 -8.33 24.00
CA SER A 140 -26.26 -7.77 25.36
C SER A 140 -25.33 -6.56 25.50
N GLN A 141 -25.68 -5.59 26.36
CA GLN A 141 -25.04 -4.26 26.46
C GLN A 141 -23.51 -4.26 26.75
N ARG A 142 -22.84 -5.42 26.84
CA ARG A 142 -21.41 -5.56 27.08
C ARG A 142 -20.71 -6.61 26.20
N GLY A 143 -21.35 -7.11 25.14
CA GLY A 143 -20.80 -8.15 24.25
C GLY A 143 -20.44 -7.68 22.84
N TYR A 144 -19.65 -8.49 22.13
CA TYR A 144 -19.42 -8.35 20.69
C TYR A 144 -20.75 -8.48 19.94
N ARG A 145 -21.03 -7.58 18.99
CA ARG A 145 -22.21 -7.64 18.10
C ARG A 145 -21.80 -8.25 16.77
N LYS A 146 -22.62 -9.18 16.26
CA LYS A 146 -22.40 -9.76 14.94
C LYS A 146 -23.15 -8.95 13.90
N VAL A 147 -22.46 -8.51 12.84
CA VAL A 147 -23.11 -7.92 11.67
C VAL A 147 -23.92 -9.00 10.97
N THR A 148 -25.20 -8.73 10.76
CA THR A 148 -26.17 -9.64 10.13
C THR A 148 -26.51 -9.24 8.70
N ALA A 149 -26.36 -7.97 8.35
CA ALA A 149 -26.57 -7.46 7.00
C ALA A 149 -25.83 -6.13 6.76
N VAL A 150 -25.51 -5.84 5.50
CA VAL A 150 -24.96 -4.55 5.06
C VAL A 150 -25.89 -3.93 4.02
N GLN A 151 -26.37 -2.71 4.29
CA GLN A 151 -27.20 -1.94 3.37
C GLN A 151 -26.31 -1.05 2.50
N TYR A 152 -26.53 -1.07 1.19
CA TYR A 152 -25.72 -0.30 0.24
C TYR A 152 -26.54 0.26 -0.93
N MET A 153 -26.08 1.36 -1.51
CA MET A 153 -26.62 1.93 -2.74
C MET A 153 -25.79 1.45 -3.94
N PRO A 154 -26.36 0.65 -4.87
CA PRO A 154 -25.64 0.16 -6.04
C PRO A 154 -25.09 1.30 -6.90
N LYS A 155 -23.87 1.13 -7.43
CA LYS A 155 -23.24 2.16 -8.27
C LYS A 155 -23.92 2.33 -9.64
N ASP A 156 -24.54 1.27 -10.16
CA ASP A 156 -25.19 1.23 -11.48
C ASP A 156 -26.64 1.77 -11.50
N GLY A 157 -27.17 2.19 -10.35
CA GLY A 157 -28.54 2.73 -10.26
C GLY A 157 -29.64 1.69 -10.50
N SER A 158 -29.34 0.40 -10.26
CA SER A 158 -30.29 -0.72 -10.42
C SER A 158 -31.47 -0.69 -9.44
N THR A 159 -31.44 0.19 -8.43
CA THR A 159 -32.61 0.63 -7.66
C THR A 159 -32.92 2.06 -8.05
N ASN A 160 -34.20 2.50 -8.03
CA ASN A 160 -34.65 3.85 -8.41
C ASN A 160 -34.06 5.01 -7.56
N GLY A 161 -32.86 4.88 -7.00
CA GLY A 161 -32.19 5.87 -6.15
C GLY A 161 -32.74 5.94 -4.73
N GLU A 162 -33.79 5.18 -4.42
CA GLU A 162 -34.55 5.35 -3.15
C GLU A 162 -34.46 4.15 -2.20
N THR A 163 -34.09 2.95 -2.65
CA THR A 163 -34.03 1.75 -1.79
C THR A 163 -32.64 1.12 -1.78
N PRO A 164 -31.99 1.01 -0.60
CA PRO A 164 -30.74 0.27 -0.45
C PRO A 164 -30.91 -1.23 -0.73
N ALA A 165 -29.92 -1.83 -1.38
CA ALA A 165 -29.77 -3.28 -1.49
C ALA A 165 -29.11 -3.84 -0.22
N ILE A 166 -29.23 -5.15 0.00
CA ILE A 166 -28.72 -5.85 1.20
C ILE A 166 -27.74 -6.95 0.80
N LEU A 167 -26.58 -6.99 1.47
CA LEU A 167 -25.62 -8.10 1.50
C LEU A 167 -25.72 -8.89 2.81
#